data_AF-A0A2V6UBR4-F1
#
_entry.id   AF-A0A2V6UBR4-F1
#
_cell.length_a   1.000
_cell.length_b   1.000
_cell.length_c   1.000
_cell.angle_alpha   90.00
_cell.angle_beta   90.00
_cell.angle_gamma   90.00
#
_symmetry.space_group_name_H-M   'P 1'
#
loop_
_entity.id
_entity.type
_entity.pdbx_description
1 polymer ?
#
loop_
_entity_poly.entity_id
_entity_poly.type
_entity_poly.pdbx_seq_one_letter_code
_entity_poly.pdbx_strand_id
1 'polypeptide(L)' 'MRKLREYLDDPAHPLPCYRVGGKILVRRSEFDRWIATYRTRGHVGGDHLVSDVLSRLR' A
#
# COMPACT_ATOMS: atom_id res chain seq x y z
N MET A 1 -7.31 5.44 8.41
CA MET A 1 -5.93 5.09 7.99
C MET A 1 -5.53 3.71 8.55
N ARG A 2 -6.08 2.59 8.04
CA ARG A 2 -5.84 1.22 8.57
C ARG A 2 -4.85 0.40 7.75
N LYS A 3 -4.83 0.61 6.43
CA LYS A 3 -4.00 -0.11 5.45
C LYS A 3 -2.50 -0.08 5.73
N LEU A 4 -1.96 1.03 6.25
CA LEU A 4 -0.52 1.09 6.54
C LEU A 4 -0.11 0.12 7.64
N ARG A 5 -0.99 -0.12 8.62
CA ARG A 5 -0.72 -1.05 9.71
C ARG A 5 -0.77 -2.50 9.25
N GLU A 6 -1.64 -2.81 8.29
CA GLU A 6 -1.73 -4.14 7.68
C GLU A 6 -0.42 -4.52 6.96
N TYR A 7 0.22 -3.57 6.27
CA TYR A 7 1.53 -3.83 5.64
C TYR A 7 2.69 -3.95 6.63
N LEU A 8 2.57 -3.43 7.86
CA LEU A 8 3.57 -3.66 8.90
C LEU A 8 3.53 -5.10 9.42
N ASP A 9 2.34 -5.70 9.41
CA ASP A 9 2.09 -7.05 9.92
C ASP A 9 2.03 -8.12 8.79
N ASP A 10 2.30 -7.73 7.53
CA ASP A 10 2.28 -8.62 6.37
C ASP A 10 3.50 -9.58 6.39
N PRO A 11 3.31 -10.90 6.49
CA PRO A 11 4.41 -11.86 6.55
C PRO A 11 5.13 -12.06 5.21
N ALA A 12 4.49 -11.73 4.08
CA ALA A 12 5.04 -11.95 2.75
C ALA A 12 5.85 -10.74 2.25
N HIS A 13 5.39 -9.52 2.56
CA HIS A 13 6.11 -8.31 2.16
C HIS A 13 5.99 -7.17 3.19
N PRO A 14 6.59 -7.36 4.38
CA PRO A 14 6.44 -6.39 5.46
C PRO A 14 7.05 -5.05 5.09
N LEU A 15 6.35 -3.97 5.45
CA LEU A 15 6.87 -2.61 5.33
C LEU A 15 7.99 -2.40 6.37
N PRO A 16 9.22 -1.99 5.95
CA PRO A 16 10.30 -1.72 6.89
C PRO A 16 9.92 -0.65 7.91
N CYS A 17 10.09 -0.95 9.19
CA CYS A 17 9.80 -0.01 10.26
C CYS A 17 10.78 -0.10 11.43
N TYR A 18 10.83 0.99 12.18
CA TYR A 18 11.68 1.17 13.35
C TYR A 18 10.80 1.47 14.57
N ARG A 19 11.20 0.94 15.72
CA ARG A 19 10.62 1.31 17.01
C ARG A 19 11.53 2.28 17.72
N VAL A 20 11.09 3.53 17.86
CA VAL A 20 11.85 4.60 18.54
C VAL A 20 10.95 5.23 19.59
N GLY A 21 11.30 5.07 20.88
CA GLY A 21 10.53 5.65 21.99
C GLY A 21 9.06 5.24 22.00
N GLY A 22 8.75 3.98 21.67
CA GLY A 22 7.38 3.46 21.62
C GLY A 22 6.58 3.83 20.36
N LYS A 23 7.17 4.61 19.44
CA LYS A 23 6.54 4.97 18.16
C LYS A 23 7.08 4.07 17.04
N ILE A 24 6.21 3.73 16.11
CA ILE A 24 6.59 3.07 14.86
C ILE A 24 6.88 4.17 13.84
N LEU A 25 8.09 4.15 13.29
CA LEU A 25 8.54 5.05 12.25
C LEU A 25 8.92 4.25 11.01
N VAL A 26 8.59 4.79 9.84
CA VAL A 26 9.02 4.24 8.56
C VAL A 26 9.92 5.28 7.92
N ARG A 27 11.13 4.87 7.52
CA ARG A 27 12.03 5.79 6.80
C ARG A 27 11.48 6.01 5.40
N ARG A 28 11.32 7.28 5.00
CA ARG A 28 10.76 7.64 3.69
C ARG A 28 11.44 6.92 2.52
N SER A 29 12.78 6.90 2.48
CA SER A 29 13.53 6.24 1.40
C SER A 29 13.31 4.73 1.32
N GLU A 30 12.96 4.09 2.45
CA GLU A 30 12.65 2.66 2.48
C GLU A 30 11.21 2.40 2.07
N PHE A 31 10.28 3.26 2.51
CA PHE A 31 8.92 3.25 1.98
C PHE A 31 8.90 3.41 0.47
N ASP A 32 9.64 4.39 -0.06
CA ASP A 32 9.71 4.67 -1.49
C ASP A 32 10.25 3.47 -2.29
N ARG A 33 11.23 2.75 -1.73
CA ARG A 33 11.76 1.53 -2.33
C ARG A 33 10.78 0.37 -2.23
N TRP A 34 10.13 0.22 -1.08
CA TRP A 34 9.15 -0.82 -0.82
C TRP A 34 7.92 -0.65 -1.73
N ILE A 35 7.35 0.55 -1.83
CA ILE A 35 6.16 0.76 -2.68
C ILE A 35 6.48 0.59 -4.17
N ALA A 36 7.74 0.83 -4.58
CA ALA A 36 8.18 0.58 -5.94
C ALA A 36 8.16 -0.91 -6.34
N THR A 37 8.15 -1.85 -5.39
CA THR A 37 8.00 -3.29 -5.68
C THR A 37 6.60 -3.65 -6.15
N TYR A 38 5.59 -2.89 -5.69
CA TYR A 38 4.19 -3.02 -6.12
C TYR A 38 3.92 -2.31 -7.46
N ARG A 39 4.94 -1.72 -8.08
CA ARG A 39 4.77 -0.98 -9.34
C ARG A 39 4.48 -1.94 -10.48
N THR A 40 3.21 -2.03 -10.87
CA THR A 40 2.81 -2.74 -12.08
C THR A 40 3.16 -1.91 -13.33
N ARG A 41 3.88 -2.49 -14.29
CA ARG A 41 4.13 -1.89 -15.61
C ARG A 41 3.00 -2.29 -16.55
N GLY A 42 1.90 -1.54 -16.48
CA GLY A 42 0.66 -1.76 -17.24
C GLY A 42 -0.44 -0.91 -16.63
N HIS A 43 -1.40 -0.45 -17.45
CA HIS A 43 -2.49 0.44 -17.05
C HIS A 43 -3.04 0.07 -15.67
N VAL A 44 -2.78 0.91 -14.67
CA VAL A 44 -3.51 0.85 -13.40
C VAL A 44 -4.93 1.25 -13.78
N GLY A 45 -5.77 0.27 -14.09
CA GLY A 45 -7.20 0.42 -14.29
C GLY A 45 -7.87 0.79 -12.98
N GLY A 46 -7.51 1.95 -12.43
CA GLY A 46 -8.26 2.65 -11.39
C GLY A 46 -9.56 3.24 -11.94
N ASP A 47 -9.71 3.37 -13.26
CA ASP A 47 -10.98 3.79 -13.88
C ASP A 47 -11.94 2.63 -14.15
N HIS A 48 -11.44 1.44 -14.51
CA HIS A 48 -12.33 0.32 -14.86
C HIS A 48 -13.01 -0.33 -13.64
N LEU A 49 -12.33 -0.45 -12.50
CA LEU A 49 -12.95 -1.07 -11.31
C LEU A 49 -14.04 -0.18 -10.67
N VAL A 50 -13.94 1.14 -10.85
CA VAL A 50 -14.94 2.11 -10.35
C VAL A 50 -16.12 2.19 -11.32
N SER A 51 -15.86 2.10 -12.62
CA SER A 51 -16.90 2.03 -13.66
C SER A 51 -17.80 0.81 -13.52
N ASP A 52 -17.25 -0.36 -13.20
CA ASP A 52 -18.02 -1.62 -13.07
C ASP A 52 -18.90 -1.65 -11.81
N VAL A 53 -18.51 -0.93 -10.75
CA VAL A 53 -19.32 -0.82 -9.53
C VAL A 53 -20.44 0.20 -9.69
N LEU A 54 -20.18 1.33 -10.38
CA LEU A 54 -21.20 2.35 -10.65
C LEU A 54 -22.26 1.89 -11.66
N SER A 55 -21.90 1.02 -12.60
CA SER A 55 -22.83 0.46 -13.59
C SER A 55 -23.74 -0.65 -13.04
N ARG A 56 -23.43 -1.22 -11.86
CA ARG A 56 -24.27 -2.19 -11.15
C ARG A 56 -25.30 -1.57 -10.20
N LEU A 57 -25.27 -0.24 -10.03
CA LEU A 57 -26.20 0.51 -9.18
C LEU A 57 -27.26 1.29 -9.99
N ARG A 58 -27.46 0.94 -11.26
CA ARG A 58 -28.46 1.56 -12.14
C ARG A 58 -29.57 0.60 -12.50
#